data_AF-A0A841PUV3-F1
#
_entry.id   AF-A0A841PUV3-F1
#
_cell.length_a   1.000
_cell.length_b   1.000
_cell.length_c   1.000
_cell.angle_alpha   90.00
_cell.angle_beta   90.00
_cell.angle_gamma   90.00
#
_symmetry.space_group_name_H-M   'P 1'
#
loop_
_entity.id
_entity.type
_entity.pdbx_description
1 polymer ?
#
loop_
_entity_poly.entity_id
_entity_poly.type
_entity_poly.pdbx_seq_one_letter_code
_entity_poly.pdbx_strand_id
1 'polypeptide(L)'
;MSLDEKLQQTIETIAKGGGEKYHAKNKEKGKMFVRERLTMLFDNDLDIEDAFFANCMDGSLPADGVVTGIGKINGQKVCVMANDSTVKAGSWGFRTVEKIIRIQETAQKLQLPMLYLVDSAGARITDQIEMFPNRRGAGKIFYNQVKMSGQVPQICLLFGPSAAGGAYIPAFCDVVVMVDGNASMYLGSPRMAEKVIGEKVSLEEMGGAKMHCSVSGCGDVLVQSEEEAIIYAQKYLTYFPANFREKPKKVEPINPKVFDKSISELIPANQNAPFDMYQLIDRLIDEDSFCEIKREFAKELITGLARINGQSVGIIANQPRMKGGVLFHDSADKAAKFIQLCDAFHIPLIFLADIPGFMIGTKVERAGIIRHGAKMISAVSEASVPKISVIVRKAYGAGLYAMAGPAFEPDCCIALPSAQIAVMGPEAAVNAVYANKIAELPEEERPAFIKQKQEEYKANIDIYRLASEMIIDDIVQPDDLRDVLARRLEAYDTKDLTFTERKHGVYPV
;
A
#
# COMPACT_ATOMS: atom_id res chain seq x y z
N MET A 1 -1.76 53.80 -9.07
CA MET A 1 -1.54 52.56 -8.31
C MET A 1 -0.08 52.53 -7.90
N SER A 2 0.20 52.49 -6.61
CA SER A 2 1.57 52.29 -6.10
C SER A 2 2.07 50.87 -6.43
N LEU A 3 3.38 50.64 -6.33
CA LEU A 3 3.94 49.29 -6.51
C LEU A 3 3.37 48.30 -5.48
N ASP A 4 3.16 48.76 -4.25
CA ASP A 4 2.60 47.96 -3.16
C ASP A 4 1.12 47.63 -3.40
N GLU A 5 0.32 48.59 -3.87
CA GLU A 5 -1.07 48.35 -4.26
C GLU A 5 -1.17 47.32 -5.38
N LYS A 6 -0.28 47.41 -6.39
CA LYS A 6 -0.24 46.45 -7.50
C LYS A 6 0.14 45.05 -7.02
N LEU A 7 1.13 44.95 -6.15
CA LEU A 7 1.55 43.69 -5.54
C LEU A 7 0.38 43.06 -4.79
N GLN A 8 -0.26 43.81 -3.89
CA GLN A 8 -1.37 43.32 -3.07
C GLN A 8 -2.56 42.88 -3.92
N GLN A 9 -2.95 43.68 -4.92
CA GLN A 9 -4.03 43.32 -5.86
C GLN A 9 -3.70 42.05 -6.65
N THR A 10 -2.43 41.86 -7.03
CA THR A 10 -1.99 40.66 -7.75
C THR A 10 -2.04 39.44 -6.83
N ILE A 11 -1.61 39.58 -5.58
CA ILE A 11 -1.66 38.53 -4.56
C ILE A 11 -3.09 38.08 -4.32
N GLU A 12 -4.00 39.00 -4.07
CA GLU A 12 -5.42 38.71 -3.84
C GLU A 12 -6.06 38.02 -5.06
N THR A 13 -5.66 38.41 -6.26
CA THR A 13 -6.15 37.80 -7.51
C THR A 13 -5.68 36.35 -7.64
N ILE A 14 -4.41 36.07 -7.38
CA ILE A 14 -3.85 34.72 -7.46
C ILE A 14 -4.42 33.82 -6.37
N ALA A 15 -4.55 34.34 -5.14
CA ALA A 15 -5.05 33.59 -3.99
C ALA A 15 -6.49 33.10 -4.18
N LYS A 16 -7.32 33.84 -4.95
CA LYS A 16 -8.71 33.45 -5.28
C LYS A 16 -8.83 32.25 -6.22
N GLY A 17 -7.76 31.87 -6.91
CA GLY A 17 -7.82 30.82 -7.93
C GLY A 17 -8.72 31.19 -9.11
N GLY A 18 -9.45 30.23 -9.66
CA GLY A 18 -10.38 30.44 -10.77
C GLY A 18 -11.62 31.26 -10.40
N GLY A 19 -12.45 31.56 -11.41
CA GLY A 19 -13.68 32.32 -11.21
C GLY A 19 -14.71 31.60 -10.31
N GLU A 20 -15.55 32.37 -9.62
CA GLU A 20 -16.53 31.91 -8.60
C GLU A 20 -17.42 30.75 -9.06
N LYS A 21 -17.81 30.72 -10.35
CA LYS A 21 -18.62 29.62 -10.91
C LYS A 21 -17.95 28.25 -10.77
N TYR A 22 -16.62 28.19 -10.80
CA TYR A 22 -15.88 26.94 -10.67
C TYR A 22 -15.81 26.48 -9.20
N HIS A 23 -15.68 27.43 -8.27
CA HIS A 23 -15.80 27.17 -6.84
C HIS A 23 -17.19 26.63 -6.48
N ALA A 24 -18.25 27.27 -6.98
CA ALA A 24 -19.63 26.81 -6.78
C ALA A 24 -19.84 25.38 -7.32
N LYS A 25 -19.35 25.09 -8.54
CA LYS A 25 -19.43 23.75 -9.14
C LYS A 25 -18.63 22.70 -8.37
N ASN A 26 -17.49 23.06 -7.80
CA ASN A 26 -16.72 22.15 -6.95
C ASN A 26 -17.47 21.87 -5.65
N LYS A 27 -18.05 22.90 -5.02
CA LYS A 27 -18.87 22.77 -3.81
C LYS A 27 -20.10 21.89 -4.01
N GLU A 28 -20.78 21.99 -5.15
CA GLU A 28 -21.91 21.10 -5.52
C GLU A 28 -21.51 19.61 -5.57
N LYS A 29 -20.22 19.32 -5.78
CA LYS A 29 -19.64 17.98 -5.80
C LYS A 29 -18.97 17.58 -4.49
N GLY A 30 -19.11 18.40 -3.44
CA GLY A 30 -18.45 18.17 -2.15
C GLY A 30 -16.92 18.30 -2.21
N LYS A 31 -16.39 19.09 -3.14
CA LYS A 31 -14.94 19.29 -3.31
C LYS A 31 -14.48 20.59 -2.68
N MET A 32 -13.39 20.53 -1.91
CA MET A 32 -12.75 21.72 -1.34
C MET A 32 -11.95 22.48 -2.40
N PHE A 33 -11.74 23.76 -2.14
CA PHE A 33 -10.74 24.55 -2.86
C PHE A 33 -9.33 24.09 -2.47
N VAL A 34 -8.38 24.16 -3.40
CA VAL A 34 -7.01 23.65 -3.18
C VAL A 34 -6.33 24.26 -1.96
N ARG A 35 -6.56 25.55 -1.68
CA ARG A 35 -5.94 26.22 -0.52
C ARG A 35 -6.55 25.76 0.79
N GLU A 36 -7.86 25.47 0.82
CA GLU A 36 -8.53 24.88 1.98
C GLU A 36 -7.99 23.48 2.28
N ARG A 37 -7.73 22.67 1.23
CA ARG A 37 -7.07 21.36 1.39
C ARG A 37 -5.70 21.49 2.04
N LEU A 38 -4.91 22.50 1.65
CA LEU A 38 -3.57 22.73 2.20
C LEU A 38 -3.64 23.20 3.67
N THR A 39 -4.56 24.10 4.00
CA THR A 39 -4.79 24.53 5.39
C THR A 39 -5.20 23.36 6.29
N MET A 40 -6.01 22.43 5.79
CA MET A 40 -6.38 21.24 6.57
C MET A 40 -5.24 20.22 6.68
N LEU A 41 -4.40 20.11 5.64
CA LEU A 41 -3.32 19.13 5.57
C LEU A 41 -2.15 19.46 6.51
N PHE A 42 -1.77 20.72 6.60
CA PHE A 42 -0.61 21.14 7.37
C PHE A 42 -0.94 21.49 8.82
N ASP A 43 0.04 21.39 9.70
CA ASP A 43 -0.09 21.74 11.13
C ASP A 43 -0.56 23.21 11.33
N ASN A 44 -0.24 24.06 10.36
CA ASN A 44 -0.73 25.44 10.29
C ASN A 44 -1.26 25.71 8.87
N ASP A 45 -0.38 26.17 7.99
CA ASP A 45 -0.61 26.33 6.56
C ASP A 45 0.74 26.05 5.87
N LEU A 46 0.81 26.29 4.57
CA LEU A 46 2.04 26.20 3.80
C LEU A 46 3.08 27.23 4.31
N ASP A 47 4.25 26.75 4.76
CA ASP A 47 5.34 27.62 5.23
C ASP A 47 5.92 28.45 4.06
N ILE A 48 6.04 27.84 2.88
CA ILE A 48 6.64 28.44 1.68
C ILE A 48 5.84 28.02 0.44
N GLU A 49 5.28 28.98 -0.29
CA GLU A 49 4.75 28.76 -1.65
C GLU A 49 5.72 29.25 -2.71
N ASP A 50 6.21 28.31 -3.54
CA ASP A 50 7.13 28.63 -4.63
C ASP A 50 6.39 28.94 -5.94
N ALA A 51 6.90 29.94 -6.66
CA ALA A 51 6.36 30.39 -7.94
C ALA A 51 4.85 30.71 -7.88
N PHE A 52 4.43 31.35 -6.80
CA PHE A 52 3.06 31.86 -6.58
C PHE A 52 2.58 32.73 -7.77
N PHE A 53 3.43 33.63 -8.27
CA PHE A 53 3.14 34.52 -9.39
C PHE A 53 3.18 33.87 -10.79
N ALA A 54 3.28 32.54 -10.87
CA ALA A 54 3.30 31.86 -12.16
C ALA A 54 2.07 32.22 -13.01
N ASN A 55 2.35 32.67 -14.24
CA ASN A 55 1.35 33.00 -15.25
C ASN A 55 0.34 34.10 -14.88
N CYS A 56 0.64 34.93 -13.86
CA CYS A 56 -0.28 35.96 -13.38
C CYS A 56 -0.63 37.05 -14.42
N MET A 57 0.20 37.22 -15.46
CA MET A 57 -0.01 38.21 -16.52
C MET A 57 -1.14 37.84 -17.50
N ASP A 58 -1.51 36.57 -17.62
CA ASP A 58 -2.65 36.12 -18.44
C ASP A 58 -3.99 36.48 -17.78
N GLY A 59 -4.02 36.59 -16.45
CA GLY A 59 -5.22 36.87 -15.66
C GLY A 59 -6.20 35.70 -15.53
N SER A 60 -6.17 34.71 -16.44
CA SER A 60 -7.03 33.52 -16.37
C SER A 60 -6.34 32.26 -15.81
N LEU A 61 -5.05 32.38 -15.46
CA LEU A 61 -4.17 31.27 -15.08
C LEU A 61 -3.41 31.55 -13.75
N PRO A 62 -4.10 31.90 -12.65
CA PRO A 62 -3.43 32.16 -11.38
C PRO A 62 -2.64 30.92 -10.91
N ALA A 63 -1.39 31.15 -10.52
CA ALA A 63 -0.40 30.11 -10.18
C ALA A 63 -0.23 29.01 -11.25
N ASP A 64 -0.71 29.25 -12.48
CA ASP A 64 -0.90 28.29 -13.57
C ASP A 64 -1.72 27.04 -13.20
N GLY A 65 -2.59 27.10 -12.19
CA GLY A 65 -3.47 25.99 -11.79
C GLY A 65 -2.81 24.90 -10.94
N VAL A 66 -1.66 25.20 -10.32
CA VAL A 66 -1.01 24.33 -9.34
C VAL A 66 -0.35 25.15 -8.22
N VAL A 67 -0.57 24.72 -6.98
CA VAL A 67 0.16 25.21 -5.81
C VAL A 67 1.31 24.24 -5.51
N THR A 68 2.50 24.77 -5.28
CA THR A 68 3.69 23.98 -4.94
C THR A 68 4.44 24.64 -3.81
N GLY A 69 4.90 23.86 -2.84
CA GLY A 69 5.58 24.46 -1.70
C GLY A 69 6.01 23.46 -0.64
N ILE A 70 6.39 24.01 0.52
CA ILE A 70 6.83 23.26 1.70
C ILE A 70 5.94 23.65 2.86
N GLY A 71 5.50 22.65 3.63
CA GLY A 71 4.78 22.82 4.88
C GLY A 71 5.21 21.75 5.89
N LYS A 72 4.48 21.64 7.00
CA LYS A 72 4.72 20.62 8.04
C LYS A 72 3.47 19.81 8.33
N ILE A 73 3.68 18.51 8.51
CA ILE A 73 2.66 17.56 8.96
C ILE A 73 3.25 16.83 10.17
N ASN A 74 2.62 16.93 11.33
CA ASN A 74 3.10 16.37 12.58
C ASN A 74 4.55 16.79 12.89
N GLY A 75 4.89 18.05 12.62
CA GLY A 75 6.24 18.62 12.76
C GLY A 75 7.25 18.20 11.69
N GLN A 76 6.92 17.25 10.82
CA GLN A 76 7.77 16.80 9.71
C GLN A 76 7.60 17.71 8.51
N LYS A 77 8.70 18.28 8.00
CA LYS A 77 8.67 19.05 6.75
C LYS A 77 8.35 18.14 5.58
N VAL A 78 7.47 18.59 4.70
CA VAL A 78 7.08 17.88 3.47
C VAL A 78 6.97 18.86 2.31
N CYS A 79 7.20 18.36 1.10
CA CYS A 79 6.93 19.06 -0.14
C CYS A 79 5.53 18.70 -0.67
N VAL A 80 4.87 19.63 -1.33
CA VAL A 80 3.54 19.41 -1.89
C VAL A 80 3.42 19.93 -3.32
N MET A 81 2.67 19.18 -4.13
CA MET A 81 2.09 19.60 -5.38
C MET A 81 0.58 19.45 -5.26
N ALA A 82 -0.19 20.52 -5.48
CA ALA A 82 -1.63 20.50 -5.34
C ALA A 82 -2.31 21.18 -6.51
N ASN A 83 -3.15 20.44 -7.25
CA ASN A 83 -3.87 20.99 -8.39
C ASN A 83 -5.02 21.90 -7.95
N ASP A 84 -5.17 23.01 -8.67
CA ASP A 84 -6.35 23.86 -8.59
C ASP A 84 -7.31 23.53 -9.74
N SER A 85 -8.34 22.74 -9.48
CA SER A 85 -9.35 22.41 -10.49
C SER A 85 -10.22 23.60 -10.90
N THR A 86 -10.20 24.72 -10.16
CA THR A 86 -10.92 25.93 -10.55
C THR A 86 -10.22 26.68 -11.69
N VAL A 87 -8.93 26.44 -11.90
CA VAL A 87 -8.11 27.04 -12.97
C VAL A 87 -7.95 26.06 -14.11
N LYS A 88 -8.72 26.26 -15.19
CA LYS A 88 -8.71 25.38 -16.39
C LYS A 88 -8.79 23.88 -16.05
N ALA A 89 -9.59 23.50 -15.06
CA ALA A 89 -9.74 22.12 -14.60
C ALA A 89 -8.42 21.47 -14.16
N GLY A 90 -7.49 22.25 -13.59
CA GLY A 90 -6.18 21.78 -13.14
C GLY A 90 -5.28 21.28 -14.27
N SER A 91 -5.59 21.62 -15.53
CA SER A 91 -4.85 21.14 -16.70
C SER A 91 -3.41 21.65 -16.72
N TRP A 92 -2.48 20.76 -17.08
CA TRP A 92 -1.06 21.03 -17.06
C TRP A 92 -0.64 21.88 -18.27
N GLY A 93 -0.28 23.13 -18.03
CA GLY A 93 0.44 23.98 -18.97
C GLY A 93 1.96 23.87 -18.79
N PHE A 94 2.71 24.59 -19.60
CA PHE A 94 4.17 24.62 -19.51
C PHE A 94 4.68 25.03 -18.12
N ARG A 95 4.10 26.09 -17.53
CA ARG A 95 4.51 26.57 -16.20
C ARG A 95 4.05 25.63 -15.08
N THR A 96 2.91 24.96 -15.25
CA THR A 96 2.44 23.90 -14.35
C THR A 96 3.50 22.82 -14.23
N VAL A 97 3.95 22.27 -15.37
CA VAL A 97 4.97 21.21 -15.40
C VAL A 97 6.29 21.69 -14.80
N GLU A 98 6.74 22.90 -15.13
CA GLU A 98 7.97 23.45 -14.55
C GLU A 98 7.87 23.60 -13.02
N LYS A 99 6.72 24.04 -12.47
CA LYS A 99 6.50 24.10 -11.02
C LYS A 99 6.58 22.71 -10.37
N ILE A 100 5.94 21.70 -10.98
CA ILE A 100 5.96 20.32 -10.46
C ILE A 100 7.40 19.76 -10.45
N ILE A 101 8.15 19.97 -11.53
CA ILE A 101 9.54 19.51 -11.61
C ILE A 101 10.40 20.17 -10.54
N ARG A 102 10.26 21.50 -10.35
CA ARG A 102 11.03 22.25 -9.34
C ARG A 102 10.76 21.78 -7.92
N ILE A 103 9.51 21.49 -7.56
CA ILE A 103 9.20 21.01 -6.21
C ILE A 103 9.67 19.57 -5.99
N GLN A 104 9.60 18.69 -7.00
CA GLN A 104 10.21 17.36 -6.92
C GLN A 104 11.73 17.42 -6.78
N GLU A 105 12.41 18.30 -7.53
CA GLU A 105 13.85 18.51 -7.39
C GLU A 105 14.21 19.04 -5.99
N THR A 106 13.33 19.82 -5.38
CA THR A 106 13.47 20.32 -4.00
C THR A 106 13.29 19.19 -2.99
N ALA A 107 12.22 18.40 -3.11
CA ALA A 107 11.96 17.22 -2.28
C ALA A 107 13.15 16.26 -2.31
N GLN A 108 13.71 16.00 -3.50
CA GLN A 108 14.89 15.16 -3.66
C GLN A 108 16.14 15.75 -2.98
N LYS A 109 16.45 17.03 -3.19
CA LYS A 109 17.66 17.67 -2.63
C LYS A 109 17.61 17.77 -1.12
N LEU A 110 16.43 18.05 -0.57
CA LEU A 110 16.21 18.20 0.86
C LEU A 110 15.86 16.86 1.54
N GLN A 111 15.66 15.80 0.75
CA GLN A 111 15.20 14.48 1.21
C GLN A 111 13.93 14.57 2.08
N LEU A 112 12.93 15.26 1.54
CA LEU A 112 11.63 15.45 2.20
C LEU A 112 10.55 14.58 1.53
N PRO A 113 9.58 14.06 2.28
CA PRO A 113 8.39 13.43 1.72
C PRO A 113 7.69 14.35 0.71
N MET A 114 7.07 13.75 -0.30
CA MET A 114 6.40 14.44 -1.39
C MET A 114 4.92 14.05 -1.47
N LEU A 115 4.03 15.03 -1.31
CA LEU A 115 2.59 14.84 -1.42
C LEU A 115 2.07 15.38 -2.74
N TYR A 116 1.25 14.58 -3.42
CA TYR A 116 0.57 14.91 -4.67
C TYR A 116 -0.94 14.96 -4.43
N LEU A 117 -1.50 16.17 -4.38
CA LEU A 117 -2.94 16.41 -4.27
C LEU A 117 -3.49 16.61 -5.68
N VAL A 118 -3.95 15.51 -6.27
CA VAL A 118 -4.27 15.44 -7.70
C VAL A 118 -5.74 15.70 -7.96
N ASP A 119 -5.99 16.65 -8.86
CA ASP A 119 -7.31 17.05 -9.33
C ASP A 119 -7.19 17.76 -10.69
N SER A 120 -6.90 16.97 -11.74
CA SER A 120 -6.46 17.49 -13.04
C SER A 120 -7.10 16.77 -14.23
N ALA A 121 -7.58 17.56 -15.19
CA ALA A 121 -8.04 17.05 -16.48
C ALA A 121 -6.93 16.56 -17.42
N GLY A 122 -5.66 16.58 -16.99
CA GLY A 122 -4.50 16.16 -17.79
C GLY A 122 -3.83 17.32 -18.53
N ALA A 123 -3.26 17.06 -19.70
CA ALA A 123 -2.48 18.04 -20.44
C ALA A 123 -3.34 19.19 -21.01
N ARG A 124 -2.83 20.42 -20.91
CA ARG A 124 -3.40 21.58 -21.61
C ARG A 124 -2.91 21.56 -23.06
N ILE A 125 -3.77 21.06 -23.96
CA ILE A 125 -3.42 20.76 -25.37
C ILE A 125 -2.88 21.98 -26.14
N THR A 126 -3.28 23.21 -25.75
CA THR A 126 -2.77 24.45 -26.36
C THR A 126 -1.27 24.66 -26.16
N ASP A 127 -0.68 24.06 -25.11
CA ASP A 127 0.71 24.27 -24.69
C ASP A 127 1.56 23.01 -24.99
N GLN A 128 1.09 22.13 -25.88
CA GLN A 128 1.60 20.77 -26.02
C GLN A 128 3.12 20.71 -26.33
N ILE A 129 3.66 21.63 -27.13
CA ILE A 129 5.06 21.57 -27.57
C ILE A 129 6.00 21.96 -26.43
N GLU A 130 5.62 22.98 -25.67
CA GLU A 130 6.39 23.49 -24.54
C GLU A 130 6.26 22.55 -23.33
N MET A 131 5.07 22.00 -23.11
CA MET A 131 4.74 21.17 -21.95
C MET A 131 5.16 19.70 -22.10
N PHE A 132 5.12 19.09 -23.29
CA PHE A 132 5.24 17.63 -23.45
C PHE A 132 6.64 17.14 -23.86
N PRO A 133 7.14 17.39 -25.10
CA PRO A 133 8.30 16.70 -25.65
C PRO A 133 9.66 17.19 -25.12
N ASN A 134 9.71 18.34 -24.44
CA ASN A 134 10.98 18.93 -24.02
C ASN A 134 11.65 18.12 -22.89
N ARG A 135 12.96 18.30 -22.66
CA ARG A 135 13.71 17.63 -21.57
C ARG A 135 13.19 17.96 -20.17
N ARG A 136 12.57 19.13 -20.02
CA ARG A 136 11.81 19.54 -18.84
C ARG A 136 10.29 19.54 -19.08
N GLY A 137 9.84 18.74 -20.04
CA GLY A 137 8.41 18.48 -20.27
C GLY A 137 7.84 17.45 -19.29
N ALA A 138 6.58 17.09 -19.46
CA ALA A 138 5.81 16.28 -18.53
C ALA A 138 6.48 14.93 -18.20
N GLY A 139 7.22 14.33 -19.14
CA GLY A 139 7.98 13.09 -18.90
C GLY A 139 9.02 13.20 -17.78
N LYS A 140 9.55 14.40 -17.50
CA LYS A 140 10.51 14.65 -16.42
C LYS A 140 9.89 14.46 -15.04
N ILE A 141 8.57 14.66 -14.90
CA ILE A 141 7.84 14.45 -13.65
C ILE A 141 7.96 12.97 -13.24
N PHE A 142 7.68 12.06 -14.17
CA PHE A 142 7.73 10.62 -13.91
C PHE A 142 9.16 10.13 -13.70
N TYR A 143 10.11 10.63 -14.50
CA TYR A 143 11.53 10.33 -14.28
C TYR A 143 11.97 10.68 -12.85
N ASN A 144 11.52 11.84 -12.34
CA ASN A 144 11.84 12.25 -10.97
C ASN A 144 11.14 11.37 -9.93
N GLN A 145 9.87 10.97 -10.12
CA GLN A 145 9.18 10.05 -9.20
C GLN A 145 9.90 8.70 -9.11
N VAL A 146 10.33 8.14 -10.25
CA VAL A 146 11.11 6.90 -10.29
C VAL A 146 12.45 7.09 -9.56
N LYS A 147 13.11 8.23 -9.74
CA LYS A 147 14.38 8.53 -9.06
C LYS A 147 14.20 8.71 -7.53
N MET A 148 13.04 9.19 -7.09
CA MET A 148 12.72 9.39 -5.67
C MET A 148 12.10 8.16 -5.00
N SER A 149 11.64 7.18 -5.79
CA SER A 149 11.07 5.93 -5.28
C SER A 149 12.04 5.24 -4.32
N GLY A 150 11.56 4.89 -3.12
CA GLY A 150 12.37 4.34 -2.04
C GLY A 150 13.41 5.29 -1.45
N GLN A 151 13.46 6.57 -1.85
CA GLN A 151 14.32 7.59 -1.21
C GLN A 151 13.55 8.47 -0.24
N VAL A 152 12.37 8.94 -0.65
CA VAL A 152 11.47 9.75 0.18
C VAL A 152 10.05 9.21 0.01
N PRO A 153 9.20 9.24 1.06
CA PRO A 153 7.81 8.82 0.92
C PRO A 153 7.08 9.69 -0.12
N GLN A 154 6.40 9.05 -1.07
CA GLN A 154 5.60 9.67 -2.13
C GLN A 154 4.12 9.30 -1.95
N ILE A 155 3.29 10.26 -1.59
CA ILE A 155 1.88 10.04 -1.21
C ILE A 155 0.97 10.75 -2.21
N CYS A 156 -0.02 10.05 -2.76
CA CYS A 156 -1.04 10.65 -3.61
C CYS A 156 -2.40 10.70 -2.91
N LEU A 157 -2.97 11.91 -2.86
CA LEU A 157 -4.36 12.16 -2.52
C LEU A 157 -5.10 12.53 -3.81
N LEU A 158 -5.93 11.62 -4.29
CA LEU A 158 -6.68 11.81 -5.52
C LEU A 158 -8.08 12.31 -5.20
N PHE A 159 -8.28 13.62 -5.38
CA PHE A 159 -9.55 14.32 -5.11
C PHE A 159 -10.43 14.48 -6.36
N GLY A 160 -9.91 14.08 -7.52
CA GLY A 160 -10.55 14.32 -8.79
C GLY A 160 -9.99 13.46 -9.91
N PRO A 161 -10.20 13.85 -11.17
CA PRO A 161 -9.64 13.14 -12.29
C PRO A 161 -8.10 13.20 -12.29
N SER A 162 -7.50 12.14 -12.81
CA SER A 162 -6.11 12.04 -13.20
C SER A 162 -6.05 11.32 -14.55
N ALA A 163 -6.10 12.11 -15.62
CA ALA A 163 -6.32 11.59 -16.97
C ALA A 163 -5.01 11.39 -17.76
N ALA A 164 -5.01 10.37 -18.63
CA ALA A 164 -3.94 10.05 -19.57
C ALA A 164 -2.57 9.95 -18.89
N GLY A 165 -1.60 10.77 -19.31
CA GLY A 165 -0.28 10.81 -18.67
C GLY A 165 -0.34 11.17 -17.18
N GLY A 166 -1.34 11.96 -16.77
CA GLY A 166 -1.55 12.31 -15.36
C GLY A 166 -1.74 11.09 -14.46
N ALA A 167 -2.36 10.02 -14.97
CA ALA A 167 -2.62 8.79 -14.24
C ALA A 167 -1.34 8.09 -13.76
N TYR A 168 -0.18 8.42 -14.34
CA TYR A 168 1.10 7.89 -13.86
C TYR A 168 1.61 8.55 -12.58
N ILE A 169 1.18 9.78 -12.23
CA ILE A 169 1.54 10.37 -10.92
C ILE A 169 1.11 9.45 -9.76
N PRO A 170 -0.18 9.09 -9.62
CA PRO A 170 -0.59 8.17 -8.56
C PRO A 170 0.08 6.80 -8.71
N ALA A 171 0.23 6.27 -9.93
CA ALA A 171 0.81 4.94 -10.14
C ALA A 171 2.26 4.81 -9.64
N PHE A 172 3.04 5.91 -9.62
CA PHE A 172 4.40 5.94 -9.08
C PHE A 172 4.47 6.31 -7.59
N CYS A 173 3.35 6.56 -6.92
CA CYS A 173 3.33 6.85 -5.49
C CYS A 173 3.29 5.56 -4.65
N ASP A 174 3.82 5.67 -3.44
CA ASP A 174 3.88 4.58 -2.47
C ASP A 174 2.47 4.19 -2.00
N VAL A 175 1.61 5.19 -1.80
CA VAL A 175 0.19 5.04 -1.47
C VAL A 175 -0.69 6.00 -2.28
N VAL A 176 -1.83 5.49 -2.75
CA VAL A 176 -2.87 6.26 -3.47
C VAL A 176 -4.18 6.21 -2.69
N VAL A 177 -4.57 7.34 -2.12
CA VAL A 177 -5.84 7.54 -1.44
C VAL A 177 -6.83 8.15 -2.43
N MET A 178 -7.97 7.50 -2.64
CA MET A 178 -8.97 7.90 -3.63
C MET A 178 -10.30 8.23 -2.95
N VAL A 179 -10.83 9.42 -3.24
CA VAL A 179 -12.16 9.85 -2.75
C VAL A 179 -13.26 9.25 -3.62
N ASP A 180 -14.14 8.47 -3.01
CA ASP A 180 -15.28 7.83 -3.66
C ASP A 180 -16.19 8.84 -4.36
N GLY A 181 -16.65 8.51 -5.57
CA GLY A 181 -17.48 9.38 -6.42
C GLY A 181 -16.79 10.61 -7.05
N ASN A 182 -15.61 11.01 -6.57
CA ASN A 182 -14.88 12.17 -7.07
C ASN A 182 -13.60 11.79 -7.82
N ALA A 183 -12.82 10.86 -7.27
CA ALA A 183 -11.54 10.44 -7.80
C ALA A 183 -11.71 9.54 -9.03
N SER A 184 -10.91 9.78 -10.05
CA SER A 184 -10.80 8.85 -11.17
C SER A 184 -9.42 8.87 -11.80
N MET A 185 -8.98 7.74 -12.34
CA MET A 185 -7.77 7.69 -13.17
C MET A 185 -7.98 6.77 -14.37
N TYR A 186 -7.44 7.15 -15.52
CA TYR A 186 -7.57 6.35 -16.74
C TYR A 186 -6.57 6.84 -17.79
N LEU A 187 -6.09 5.94 -18.64
CA LEU A 187 -5.26 6.33 -19.80
C LEU A 187 -6.09 6.98 -20.91
N GLY A 188 -7.36 6.61 -21.01
CA GLY A 188 -8.31 7.12 -21.98
C GLY A 188 -9.68 7.35 -21.33
N SER A 189 -10.31 8.48 -21.61
CA SER A 189 -11.66 8.74 -21.07
C SER A 189 -12.70 7.77 -21.65
N PRO A 190 -13.85 7.55 -20.98
CA PRO A 190 -14.92 6.72 -21.52
C PRO A 190 -15.39 7.17 -22.92
N ARG A 191 -15.45 8.49 -23.15
CA ARG A 191 -15.75 9.07 -24.46
C ARG A 191 -14.73 8.67 -25.53
N MET A 192 -13.46 8.56 -25.16
CA MET A 192 -12.40 8.14 -26.07
C MET A 192 -12.52 6.65 -26.39
N ALA A 193 -12.78 5.80 -25.39
CA ALA A 193 -13.02 4.37 -25.59
C ALA A 193 -14.21 4.12 -26.52
N GLU A 194 -15.33 4.81 -26.30
CA GLU A 194 -16.51 4.70 -27.18
C GLU A 194 -16.18 5.08 -28.62
N LYS A 195 -15.41 6.17 -28.82
CA LYS A 195 -15.07 6.66 -30.16
C LYS A 195 -14.03 5.80 -30.89
N VAL A 196 -13.08 5.19 -30.18
CA VAL A 196 -11.94 4.49 -30.78
C VAL A 196 -12.20 2.99 -30.90
N ILE A 197 -12.80 2.38 -29.88
CA ILE A 197 -12.99 0.92 -29.81
C ILE A 197 -14.46 0.51 -29.66
N GLY A 198 -15.40 1.45 -29.57
CA GLY A 198 -16.84 1.17 -29.50
C GLY A 198 -17.35 0.75 -28.11
N GLU A 199 -16.49 0.76 -27.09
CA GLU A 199 -16.84 0.38 -25.73
C GLU A 199 -17.64 1.51 -25.04
N LYS A 200 -18.85 1.18 -24.56
CA LYS A 200 -19.69 2.09 -23.79
C LYS A 200 -19.65 1.70 -22.33
N VAL A 201 -19.05 2.56 -21.52
CA VAL A 201 -18.82 2.31 -20.09
C VAL A 201 -18.88 3.65 -19.35
N SER A 202 -19.30 3.62 -18.09
CA SER A 202 -19.28 4.83 -17.25
C SER A 202 -17.87 5.18 -16.78
N LEU A 203 -17.69 6.41 -16.27
CA LEU A 203 -16.42 6.84 -15.68
C LEU A 203 -16.09 6.02 -14.42
N GLU A 204 -17.10 5.68 -13.62
CA GLU A 204 -16.92 4.90 -12.40
C GLU A 204 -16.48 3.46 -12.70
N GLU A 205 -17.10 2.82 -13.71
CA GLU A 205 -16.73 1.48 -14.16
C GLU A 205 -15.35 1.44 -14.82
N MET A 206 -14.96 2.49 -15.57
CA MET A 206 -13.68 2.52 -16.28
C MET A 206 -12.50 2.91 -15.40
N GLY A 207 -12.70 3.84 -14.47
CA GLY A 207 -11.60 4.50 -13.77
C GLY A 207 -11.96 5.08 -12.42
N GLY A 208 -13.09 4.69 -11.83
CA GLY A 208 -13.55 5.20 -10.53
C GLY A 208 -12.74 4.69 -9.35
N ALA A 209 -12.88 5.36 -8.21
CA ALA A 209 -12.19 5.04 -6.96
C ALA A 209 -12.45 3.60 -6.51
N LYS A 210 -13.72 3.16 -6.52
CA LYS A 210 -14.10 1.80 -6.11
C LYS A 210 -13.48 0.74 -7.00
N MET A 211 -13.53 0.95 -8.31
CA MET A 211 -12.94 0.02 -9.27
C MET A 211 -11.43 -0.13 -9.03
N HIS A 212 -10.71 0.98 -8.90
CA HIS A 212 -9.26 0.93 -8.68
C HIS A 212 -8.85 0.34 -7.32
N CYS A 213 -9.65 0.56 -6.28
CA CYS A 213 -9.37 0.03 -4.94
C CYS A 213 -9.80 -1.44 -4.75
N SER A 214 -10.66 -1.99 -5.61
CA SER A 214 -11.20 -3.36 -5.43
C SER A 214 -10.92 -4.32 -6.59
N VAL A 215 -10.65 -3.80 -7.79
CA VAL A 215 -10.47 -4.61 -9.01
C VAL A 215 -9.07 -4.45 -9.58
N SER A 216 -8.64 -3.23 -9.94
CA SER A 216 -7.35 -3.06 -10.63
C SER A 216 -6.15 -3.03 -9.68
N GLY A 217 -6.37 -2.74 -8.40
CA GLY A 217 -5.31 -2.53 -7.42
C GLY A 217 -4.45 -1.28 -7.69
N CYS A 218 -4.90 -0.31 -8.49
CA CYS A 218 -4.18 0.97 -8.64
C CYS A 218 -4.45 1.92 -7.47
N GLY A 219 -5.62 1.82 -6.86
CA GLY A 219 -5.97 2.51 -5.62
C GLY A 219 -5.54 1.68 -4.42
N ASP A 220 -5.08 2.36 -3.37
CA ASP A 220 -4.64 1.72 -2.13
C ASP A 220 -5.67 1.92 -1.01
N VAL A 221 -6.32 3.08 -0.96
CA VAL A 221 -7.25 3.44 0.12
C VAL A 221 -8.47 4.12 -0.48
N LEU A 222 -9.65 3.59 -0.19
CA LEU A 222 -10.92 4.20 -0.56
C LEU A 222 -11.47 4.97 0.65
N VAL A 223 -11.72 6.26 0.47
CA VAL A 223 -12.31 7.14 1.49
C VAL A 223 -13.56 7.83 0.95
N GLN A 224 -14.45 8.28 1.84
CA GLN A 224 -15.73 8.87 1.45
C GLN A 224 -15.67 10.38 1.24
N SER A 225 -14.62 11.04 1.75
CA SER A 225 -14.49 12.50 1.74
C SER A 225 -13.03 12.96 1.55
N GLU A 226 -12.85 14.23 1.20
CA GLU A 226 -11.51 14.82 1.07
C GLU A 226 -10.85 14.96 2.45
N GLU A 227 -11.65 15.22 3.49
CA GLU A 227 -11.27 15.27 4.90
C GLU A 227 -10.65 13.94 5.35
N GLU A 228 -11.32 12.82 5.08
CA GLU A 228 -10.81 11.48 5.40
C GLU A 228 -9.50 11.18 4.67
N ALA A 229 -9.36 11.64 3.42
CA ALA A 229 -8.13 11.45 2.66
C ALA A 229 -6.95 12.19 3.30
N ILE A 230 -7.18 13.43 3.75
CA ILE A 230 -6.18 14.26 4.41
C ILE A 230 -5.78 13.66 5.76
N ILE A 231 -6.76 13.26 6.58
CA ILE A 231 -6.54 12.60 7.88
C ILE A 231 -5.74 11.30 7.68
N TYR A 232 -6.07 10.52 6.65
CA TYR A 232 -5.32 9.31 6.32
C TYR A 232 -3.87 9.64 5.99
N ALA A 233 -3.58 10.63 5.13
CA ALA A 233 -2.21 11.00 4.80
C ALA A 233 -1.42 11.49 6.03
N GLN A 234 -2.05 12.28 6.90
CA GLN A 234 -1.45 12.73 8.16
C GLN A 234 -1.07 11.54 9.05
N LYS A 235 -2.00 10.58 9.23
CA LYS A 235 -1.76 9.34 9.99
C LYS A 235 -0.67 8.49 9.33
N TYR A 236 -0.77 8.25 8.03
CA TYR A 236 0.16 7.43 7.25
C TYR A 236 1.60 7.93 7.38
N LEU A 237 1.82 9.24 7.30
CA LEU A 237 3.17 9.80 7.38
C LEU A 237 3.83 9.56 8.75
N THR A 238 3.06 9.37 9.82
CA THR A 238 3.62 9.11 11.16
C THR A 238 4.38 7.79 11.27
N TYR A 239 4.21 6.86 10.31
CA TYR A 239 4.91 5.57 10.33
C TYR A 239 6.25 5.61 9.61
N PHE A 240 6.52 6.66 8.83
CA PHE A 240 7.70 6.77 7.98
C PHE A 240 8.74 7.75 8.53
N PRO A 241 10.03 7.51 8.29
CA PRO A 241 11.03 8.55 8.38
C PRO A 241 10.82 9.59 7.28
N ALA A 242 11.56 10.71 7.35
CA ALA A 242 11.56 11.70 6.27
C ALA A 242 12.11 11.11 4.95
N ASN A 243 13.05 10.17 5.05
CA ASN A 243 13.74 9.54 3.94
C ASN A 243 14.41 8.22 4.36
N PHE A 244 14.91 7.48 3.37
CA PHE A 244 15.53 6.16 3.52
C PHE A 244 16.81 6.08 4.37
N ARG A 245 17.39 7.20 4.82
CA ARG A 245 18.63 7.19 5.63
C ARG A 245 18.35 7.09 7.12
N GLU A 246 17.11 7.28 7.52
CA GLU A 246 16.68 7.30 8.91
C GLU A 246 15.68 6.17 9.16
N LYS A 247 15.61 5.70 10.41
CA LYS A 247 14.56 4.79 10.85
C LYS A 247 13.31 5.57 11.28
N PRO A 248 12.12 4.96 11.21
CA PRO A 248 10.93 5.54 11.83
C PRO A 248 11.17 5.91 13.29
N LYS A 249 10.68 7.08 13.71
CA LYS A 249 10.77 7.48 15.13
C LYS A 249 9.84 6.61 15.97
N LYS A 250 10.35 6.10 17.09
CA LYS A 250 9.52 5.49 18.13
C LYS A 250 8.63 6.58 18.75
N VAL A 251 7.38 6.24 19.03
CA VAL A 251 6.42 7.10 19.72
C VAL A 251 6.10 6.52 21.10
N GLU A 252 5.36 7.26 21.92
CA GLU A 252 4.90 6.74 23.22
C GLU A 252 4.05 5.47 23.02
N PRO A 253 4.39 4.34 23.67
CA PRO A 253 3.64 3.10 23.59
C PRO A 253 2.20 3.26 24.08
N ILE A 254 1.27 2.60 23.38
CA ILE A 254 -0.12 2.44 23.84
C ILE A 254 -0.38 0.95 24.01
N ASN A 255 -1.05 0.58 25.10
CA ASN A 255 -1.48 -0.80 25.33
C ASN A 255 -2.40 -1.27 24.18
N PRO A 256 -2.43 -2.57 23.88
CA PRO A 256 -3.35 -3.10 22.89
C PRO A 256 -4.80 -2.96 23.38
N LYS A 257 -5.73 -2.99 22.44
CA LYS A 257 -7.16 -2.97 22.75
C LYS A 257 -7.54 -4.15 23.64
N VAL A 258 -8.35 -3.91 24.66
CA VAL A 258 -8.82 -4.95 25.58
C VAL A 258 -9.98 -5.73 24.95
N PHE A 259 -9.95 -7.05 25.10
CA PHE A 259 -11.01 -7.95 24.63
C PHE A 259 -11.37 -8.99 25.69
N ASP A 260 -12.62 -9.43 25.71
CA ASP A 260 -13.09 -10.47 26.65
C ASP A 260 -12.44 -11.84 26.40
N LYS A 261 -12.14 -12.15 25.13
CA LYS A 261 -11.51 -13.40 24.71
C LYS A 261 -10.02 -13.22 24.50
N SER A 262 -9.26 -14.15 25.06
CA SER A 262 -7.81 -14.32 24.86
C SER A 262 -7.46 -14.64 23.40
N ILE A 263 -6.17 -14.58 23.04
CA ILE A 263 -5.70 -15.01 21.72
C ILE A 263 -5.89 -16.52 21.58
N SER A 264 -5.64 -17.27 22.65
CA SER A 264 -5.83 -18.72 22.69
C SER A 264 -7.28 -19.14 22.38
N GLU A 265 -8.27 -18.37 22.84
CA GLU A 265 -9.70 -18.61 22.55
C GLU A 265 -10.16 -18.11 21.18
N LEU A 266 -9.44 -17.16 20.58
CA LEU A 266 -9.74 -16.62 19.25
C LEU A 266 -9.45 -17.66 18.16
N ILE A 267 -8.35 -18.41 18.29
CA ILE A 267 -7.85 -19.31 17.25
C ILE A 267 -8.54 -20.68 17.37
N PRO A 268 -9.35 -21.09 16.39
CA PRO A 268 -10.07 -22.36 16.47
C PRO A 268 -9.12 -23.55 16.33
N ALA A 269 -9.26 -24.53 17.23
CA ALA A 269 -8.53 -25.81 17.16
C ALA A 269 -8.81 -26.59 15.86
N ASN A 270 -10.04 -26.48 15.34
CA ASN A 270 -10.35 -27.01 14.01
C ASN A 270 -9.79 -26.08 12.94
N GLN A 271 -8.77 -26.54 12.22
CA GLN A 271 -8.13 -25.79 11.15
C GLN A 271 -9.10 -25.35 10.05
N ASN A 272 -10.21 -26.05 9.82
CA ASN A 272 -11.20 -25.69 8.80
C ASN A 272 -12.16 -24.59 9.24
N ALA A 273 -12.24 -24.29 10.54
CA ALA A 273 -13.01 -23.16 11.04
C ALA A 273 -12.23 -21.85 10.83
N PRO A 274 -12.75 -20.88 10.07
CA PRO A 274 -12.11 -19.60 9.90
C PRO A 274 -12.22 -18.76 11.18
N PHE A 275 -11.28 -17.85 11.38
CA PHE A 275 -11.37 -16.78 12.38
C PHE A 275 -10.95 -15.46 11.73
N ASP A 276 -11.30 -14.36 12.39
CA ASP A 276 -10.98 -13.03 11.88
C ASP A 276 -9.57 -12.60 12.26
N MET A 277 -8.67 -12.54 11.27
CA MET A 277 -7.28 -12.14 11.51
C MET A 277 -7.15 -10.70 12.03
N TYR A 278 -8.11 -9.81 11.75
CA TYR A 278 -8.12 -8.46 12.34
C TYR A 278 -8.18 -8.50 13.87
N GLN A 279 -8.93 -9.45 14.44
CA GLN A 279 -9.02 -9.59 15.90
C GLN A 279 -7.69 -10.03 16.52
N LEU A 280 -6.87 -10.79 15.79
CA LEU A 280 -5.52 -11.12 16.24
C LEU A 280 -4.62 -9.88 16.16
N ILE A 281 -4.65 -9.18 15.03
CA ILE A 281 -3.86 -7.94 14.83
C ILE A 281 -4.16 -6.93 15.95
N ASP A 282 -5.44 -6.64 16.24
CA ASP A 282 -5.85 -5.67 17.27
C ASP A 282 -5.38 -6.02 18.70
N ARG A 283 -5.10 -7.30 18.97
CA ARG A 283 -4.54 -7.77 20.26
C ARG A 283 -3.02 -7.67 20.31
N LEU A 284 -2.36 -7.58 19.16
CA LEU A 284 -0.91 -7.53 19.04
C LEU A 284 -0.38 -6.11 18.93
N ILE A 285 -1.14 -5.19 18.34
CA ILE A 285 -0.69 -3.83 18.06
C ILE A 285 -1.13 -2.84 19.14
N ASP A 286 -0.45 -1.71 19.21
CA ASP A 286 -0.85 -0.57 20.02
C ASP A 286 -2.23 -0.09 19.57
N GLU A 287 -3.12 0.24 20.51
CA GLU A 287 -4.50 0.62 20.21
C GLU A 287 -4.58 1.79 19.20
N ASP A 288 -5.56 1.70 18.29
CA ASP A 288 -5.81 2.64 17.18
C ASP A 288 -4.64 2.89 16.22
N SER A 289 -3.57 2.09 16.31
CA SER A 289 -2.38 2.24 15.47
C SER A 289 -2.48 1.56 14.11
N PHE A 290 -3.54 0.82 13.77
CA PHE A 290 -3.64 0.18 12.46
C PHE A 290 -3.91 1.20 11.34
N CYS A 291 -3.05 1.21 10.32
CA CYS A 291 -3.16 2.00 9.10
C CYS A 291 -3.15 1.03 7.91
N GLU A 292 -4.34 0.56 7.55
CA GLU A 292 -4.53 -0.50 6.57
C GLU A 292 -4.33 0.00 5.14
N ILE A 293 -3.65 -0.81 4.32
CA ILE A 293 -3.37 -0.52 2.91
C ILE A 293 -4.03 -1.62 2.05
N LYS A 294 -4.74 -1.20 0.99
CA LYS A 294 -5.42 -2.08 0.04
C LYS A 294 -6.51 -2.96 0.67
N ARG A 295 -7.27 -2.43 1.63
CA ARG A 295 -8.38 -3.14 2.29
C ARG A 295 -9.36 -3.80 1.32
N GLU A 296 -9.68 -3.11 0.24
CA GLU A 296 -10.70 -3.56 -0.71
C GLU A 296 -10.15 -4.50 -1.81
N PHE A 297 -8.83 -4.66 -1.91
CA PHE A 297 -8.14 -5.46 -2.93
C PHE A 297 -7.46 -6.70 -2.32
N ALA A 298 -7.65 -7.87 -2.93
CA ALA A 298 -7.10 -9.15 -2.46
C ALA A 298 -7.34 -9.39 -0.95
N LYS A 299 -8.61 -9.37 -0.54
CA LYS A 299 -9.07 -9.40 0.87
C LYS A 299 -8.63 -10.63 1.67
N GLU A 300 -8.22 -11.70 1.01
CA GLU A 300 -7.54 -12.88 1.58
C GLU A 300 -6.18 -12.58 2.23
N LEU A 301 -5.57 -11.43 1.94
CA LEU A 301 -4.30 -10.99 2.52
C LEU A 301 -4.45 -9.56 3.05
N ILE A 302 -4.11 -9.37 4.31
CA ILE A 302 -4.12 -8.08 5.01
C ILE A 302 -2.70 -7.50 4.91
N THR A 303 -2.62 -6.21 4.58
CA THR A 303 -1.37 -5.43 4.63
C THR A 303 -1.66 -4.12 5.32
N GLY A 304 -0.83 -3.71 6.27
CA GLY A 304 -1.03 -2.46 6.96
C GLY A 304 0.13 -2.11 7.88
N LEU A 305 0.26 -0.82 8.16
CA LEU A 305 1.23 -0.32 9.12
C LEU A 305 0.59 -0.30 10.51
N ALA A 306 1.37 -0.58 11.54
CA ALA A 306 0.93 -0.55 12.92
C ALA A 306 2.07 -0.13 13.84
N ARG A 307 1.81 -0.13 15.15
CA ARG A 307 2.86 -0.02 16.16
C ARG A 307 2.80 -1.17 17.15
N ILE A 308 3.97 -1.60 17.62
CA ILE A 308 4.10 -2.46 18.79
C ILE A 308 5.11 -1.78 19.71
N ASN A 309 4.66 -1.42 20.92
CA ASN A 309 5.44 -0.65 21.89
C ASN A 309 6.04 0.62 21.27
N GLY A 310 5.23 1.37 20.52
CA GLY A 310 5.62 2.63 19.91
C GLY A 310 6.49 2.52 18.66
N GLN A 311 6.98 1.32 18.29
CA GLN A 311 7.79 1.10 17.08
C GLN A 311 6.89 0.82 15.88
N SER A 312 7.09 1.54 14.77
CA SER A 312 6.40 1.27 13.50
C SER A 312 6.72 -0.14 13.00
N VAL A 313 5.71 -0.88 12.56
CA VAL A 313 5.83 -2.21 11.96
C VAL A 313 4.90 -2.35 10.76
N GLY A 314 5.31 -3.15 9.77
CA GLY A 314 4.49 -3.58 8.65
C GLY A 314 3.94 -4.98 8.89
N ILE A 315 2.62 -5.14 8.85
CA ILE A 315 1.93 -6.40 9.06
C ILE A 315 1.50 -6.98 7.72
N ILE A 316 1.83 -8.26 7.51
CA ILE A 316 1.37 -9.06 6.37
C ILE A 316 0.70 -10.30 6.95
N ALA A 317 -0.61 -10.43 6.78
CA ALA A 317 -1.37 -11.47 7.48
C ALA A 317 -2.40 -12.12 6.56
N ASN A 318 -2.47 -13.45 6.55
CA ASN A 318 -3.53 -14.15 5.81
C ASN A 318 -4.86 -13.95 6.54
N GLN A 319 -5.96 -13.79 5.80
CA GLN A 319 -7.30 -13.64 6.36
C GLN A 319 -8.12 -14.92 6.08
N PRO A 320 -8.23 -15.85 7.05
CA PRO A 320 -8.93 -17.12 6.86
C PRO A 320 -10.42 -16.96 6.53
N ARG A 321 -11.08 -15.86 6.95
CA ARG A 321 -12.48 -15.58 6.57
C ARG A 321 -12.66 -15.29 5.08
N MET A 322 -11.59 -14.92 4.39
CA MET A 322 -11.61 -14.55 2.98
C MET A 322 -10.88 -15.62 2.18
N LYS A 323 -11.64 -16.46 1.47
CA LYS A 323 -11.13 -17.56 0.64
C LYS A 323 -10.16 -18.50 1.40
N GLY A 324 -10.30 -18.63 2.73
CA GLY A 324 -9.43 -19.47 3.54
C GLY A 324 -7.98 -18.97 3.68
N GLY A 325 -7.69 -17.71 3.33
CA GLY A 325 -6.33 -17.16 3.40
C GLY A 325 -5.39 -17.60 2.26
N VAL A 326 -5.93 -18.23 1.22
CA VAL A 326 -5.15 -18.70 0.05
C VAL A 326 -4.66 -17.52 -0.81
N LEU A 327 -3.44 -17.58 -1.35
CA LEU A 327 -2.87 -16.50 -2.16
C LEU A 327 -3.22 -16.63 -3.65
N PHE A 328 -3.47 -15.48 -4.28
CA PHE A 328 -3.67 -15.31 -5.72
C PHE A 328 -2.60 -14.39 -6.32
N HIS A 329 -2.67 -14.15 -7.63
CA HIS A 329 -1.80 -13.19 -8.31
C HIS A 329 -1.94 -11.77 -7.73
N ASP A 330 -3.17 -11.33 -7.47
CA ASP A 330 -3.46 -10.03 -6.85
C ASP A 330 -2.89 -9.93 -5.43
N SER A 331 -3.04 -10.99 -4.63
CA SER A 331 -2.50 -11.02 -3.26
C SER A 331 -0.97 -10.97 -3.28
N ALA A 332 -0.33 -11.64 -4.25
CA ALA A 332 1.11 -11.62 -4.42
C ALA A 332 1.64 -10.23 -4.83
N ASP A 333 0.98 -9.53 -5.75
CA ASP A 333 1.34 -8.17 -6.14
C ASP A 333 1.12 -7.18 -4.98
N LYS A 334 0.00 -7.32 -4.24
CA LYS A 334 -0.28 -6.55 -3.02
C LYS A 334 0.82 -6.72 -1.98
N ALA A 335 1.23 -7.95 -1.69
CA ALA A 335 2.28 -8.25 -0.74
C ALA A 335 3.63 -7.69 -1.20
N ALA A 336 4.01 -7.93 -2.46
CA ALA A 336 5.31 -7.52 -3.00
C ALA A 336 5.51 -6.00 -2.88
N LYS A 337 4.53 -5.20 -3.28
CA LYS A 337 4.59 -3.73 -3.14
C LYS A 337 4.74 -3.32 -1.66
N PHE A 338 3.95 -3.92 -0.77
CA PHE A 338 3.96 -3.56 0.65
C PHE A 338 5.28 -3.94 1.37
N ILE A 339 5.84 -5.11 1.05
CA ILE A 339 7.15 -5.55 1.56
C ILE A 339 8.25 -4.59 1.13
N GLN A 340 8.31 -4.27 -0.17
CA GLN A 340 9.30 -3.33 -0.72
C GLN A 340 9.17 -1.94 -0.11
N LEU A 341 7.94 -1.47 0.12
CA LEU A 341 7.68 -0.21 0.79
C LEU A 341 8.23 -0.19 2.21
N CYS A 342 7.95 -1.22 3.01
CA CYS A 342 8.42 -1.29 4.38
C CYS A 342 9.95 -1.38 4.44
N ASP A 343 10.54 -2.21 3.57
CA ASP A 343 11.99 -2.40 3.50
C ASP A 343 12.72 -1.09 3.13
N ALA A 344 12.23 -0.37 2.12
CA ALA A 344 12.84 0.89 1.66
C ALA A 344 12.90 1.98 2.73
N PHE A 345 12.03 1.91 3.76
CA PHE A 345 11.91 2.92 4.81
C PHE A 345 12.17 2.37 6.22
N HIS A 346 12.92 1.27 6.32
CA HIS A 346 13.36 0.68 7.60
C HIS A 346 12.22 0.25 8.53
N ILE A 347 11.08 -0.13 7.99
CA ILE A 347 9.93 -0.60 8.77
C ILE A 347 10.03 -2.13 8.89
N PRO A 348 10.22 -2.69 10.11
CA PRO A 348 10.21 -4.13 10.34
C PRO A 348 8.94 -4.80 9.83
N LEU A 349 9.07 -6.05 9.37
CA LEU A 349 7.97 -6.84 8.83
C LEU A 349 7.58 -7.96 9.80
N ILE A 350 6.29 -8.07 10.06
CA ILE A 350 5.69 -9.16 10.84
C ILE A 350 4.74 -9.93 9.93
N PHE A 351 5.05 -11.21 9.72
CA PHE A 351 4.23 -12.13 8.95
C PHE A 351 3.37 -12.95 9.89
N LEU A 352 2.04 -12.88 9.75
CA LEU A 352 1.09 -13.72 10.49
C LEU A 352 0.50 -14.77 9.55
N ALA A 353 1.10 -15.97 9.57
CA ALA A 353 0.79 -17.03 8.62
C ALA A 353 -0.37 -17.92 9.10
N ASP A 354 -1.48 -17.90 8.36
CA ASP A 354 -2.53 -18.93 8.36
C ASP A 354 -2.96 -19.19 6.91
N ILE A 355 -2.08 -19.88 6.18
CA ILE A 355 -2.09 -20.02 4.73
C ILE A 355 -2.10 -21.49 4.30
N PRO A 356 -3.08 -21.90 3.48
CA PRO A 356 -3.11 -23.25 2.90
C PRO A 356 -2.23 -23.40 1.65
N GLY A 357 -1.72 -22.30 1.09
CA GLY A 357 -0.84 -22.26 -0.08
C GLY A 357 -1.25 -21.17 -1.08
N PHE A 358 -0.72 -21.26 -2.30
CA PHE A 358 -1.23 -20.52 -3.45
C PHE A 358 -2.41 -21.26 -4.08
N MET A 359 -3.32 -20.50 -4.71
CA MET A 359 -4.44 -21.09 -5.43
C MET A 359 -3.95 -21.94 -6.60
N ILE A 360 -4.61 -23.07 -6.83
CA ILE A 360 -4.36 -23.95 -7.98
C ILE A 360 -5.53 -23.86 -8.96
N GLY A 361 -5.26 -23.91 -10.26
CA GLY A 361 -6.29 -24.10 -11.28
C GLY A 361 -6.09 -23.27 -12.54
N THR A 362 -6.74 -23.69 -13.64
CA THR A 362 -6.51 -23.14 -14.98
C THR A 362 -6.66 -21.62 -15.08
N LYS A 363 -7.57 -21.01 -14.30
CA LYS A 363 -7.77 -19.55 -14.31
C LYS A 363 -6.55 -18.80 -13.77
N VAL A 364 -5.99 -19.24 -12.64
CA VAL A 364 -4.84 -18.58 -12.00
C VAL A 364 -3.54 -18.89 -12.75
N GLU A 365 -3.44 -20.08 -13.35
CA GLU A 365 -2.34 -20.42 -14.26
C GLU A 365 -2.31 -19.51 -15.48
N ARG A 366 -3.47 -19.26 -16.13
CA ARG A 366 -3.57 -18.34 -17.27
C ARG A 366 -3.30 -16.88 -16.90
N ALA A 367 -3.61 -16.49 -15.66
CA ALA A 367 -3.23 -15.16 -15.14
C ALA A 367 -1.72 -15.05 -14.86
N GLY A 368 -1.00 -16.18 -14.82
CA GLY A 368 0.44 -16.22 -14.53
C GLY A 368 0.75 -16.23 -13.04
N ILE A 369 -0.01 -16.96 -12.22
CA ILE A 369 0.20 -17.02 -10.76
C ILE A 369 1.64 -17.36 -10.37
N ILE A 370 2.37 -18.15 -11.17
CA ILE A 370 3.78 -18.48 -10.93
C ILE A 370 4.67 -17.22 -10.94
N ARG A 371 4.57 -16.38 -11.99
CA ARG A 371 5.38 -15.15 -12.08
C ARG A 371 4.96 -14.11 -11.03
N HIS A 372 3.68 -14.03 -10.69
CA HIS A 372 3.19 -13.16 -9.62
C HIS A 372 3.65 -13.63 -8.24
N GLY A 373 3.53 -14.92 -7.93
CA GLY A 373 4.06 -15.51 -6.70
C GLY A 373 5.57 -15.30 -6.57
N ALA A 374 6.31 -15.43 -7.68
CA ALA A 374 7.75 -15.16 -7.71
C ALA A 374 8.10 -13.70 -7.41
N LYS A 375 7.24 -12.71 -7.72
CA LYS A 375 7.41 -11.31 -7.28
C LYS A 375 7.36 -11.19 -5.77
N MET A 376 6.34 -11.78 -5.14
CA MET A 376 6.20 -11.77 -3.68
C MET A 376 7.39 -12.46 -3.02
N ILE A 377 7.78 -13.64 -3.51
CA ILE A 377 8.94 -14.38 -3.01
C ILE A 377 10.22 -13.56 -3.15
N SER A 378 10.42 -12.87 -4.28
CA SER A 378 11.57 -11.97 -4.47
C SER A 378 11.57 -10.83 -3.44
N ALA A 379 10.41 -10.22 -3.18
CA ALA A 379 10.30 -9.17 -2.17
C ALA A 379 10.61 -9.67 -0.76
N VAL A 380 10.11 -10.86 -0.38
CA VAL A 380 10.41 -11.50 0.92
C VAL A 380 11.91 -11.78 1.06
N SER A 381 12.53 -12.32 0.01
CA SER A 381 13.96 -12.66 0.01
C SER A 381 14.85 -11.44 0.12
N GLU A 382 14.57 -10.38 -0.64
CA GLU A 382 15.44 -9.20 -0.69
C GLU A 382 15.28 -8.26 0.51
N ALA A 383 14.13 -8.31 1.20
CA ALA A 383 13.89 -7.46 2.36
C ALA A 383 14.98 -7.68 3.43
N SER A 384 15.64 -6.59 3.79
CA SER A 384 16.80 -6.49 4.68
C SER A 384 16.44 -5.97 6.07
N VAL A 385 15.27 -5.33 6.22
CA VAL A 385 14.68 -4.99 7.52
C VAL A 385 14.48 -6.22 8.41
N PRO A 386 14.26 -6.05 9.73
CA PRO A 386 13.88 -7.16 10.58
C PRO A 386 12.59 -7.84 10.08
N LYS A 387 12.62 -9.16 9.95
CA LYS A 387 11.51 -10.03 9.51
C LYS A 387 11.20 -11.02 10.61
N ILE A 388 10.00 -10.94 11.18
CA ILE A 388 9.51 -11.90 12.17
C ILE A 388 8.39 -12.72 11.52
N SER A 389 8.58 -14.03 11.43
CA SER A 389 7.56 -14.95 10.94
C SER A 389 6.84 -15.61 12.10
N VAL A 390 5.52 -15.45 12.15
CA VAL A 390 4.64 -16.07 13.14
C VAL A 390 3.72 -17.04 12.45
N ILE A 391 3.95 -18.34 12.66
CA ILE A 391 3.04 -19.37 12.17
C ILE A 391 1.88 -19.50 13.15
N VAL A 392 0.74 -18.88 12.81
CA VAL A 392 -0.46 -18.85 13.65
C VAL A 392 -1.15 -20.21 13.64
N ARG A 393 -1.34 -20.78 12.44
CA ARG A 393 -2.00 -22.07 12.28
C ARG A 393 -1.51 -22.82 11.04
N LYS A 394 -2.03 -22.58 9.84
CA LYS A 394 -1.56 -23.31 8.65
C LYS A 394 -0.37 -22.61 8.00
N ALA A 395 0.64 -23.36 7.58
CA ALA A 395 1.66 -22.87 6.66
C ALA A 395 2.10 -24.01 5.72
N TYR A 396 1.40 -24.11 4.58
CA TYR A 396 1.59 -25.22 3.65
C TYR A 396 2.30 -24.82 2.35
N GLY A 397 3.20 -25.70 1.91
CA GLY A 397 3.87 -25.62 0.60
C GLY A 397 4.48 -24.25 0.33
N ALA A 398 4.23 -23.72 -0.87
CA ALA A 398 4.72 -22.39 -1.25
C ALA A 398 4.13 -21.24 -0.41
N GLY A 399 3.07 -21.48 0.38
CA GLY A 399 2.57 -20.50 1.36
C GLY A 399 3.59 -20.23 2.46
N LEU A 400 4.36 -21.25 2.88
CA LEU A 400 5.46 -21.08 3.82
C LEU A 400 6.55 -20.16 3.23
N TYR A 401 6.80 -20.26 1.92
CA TYR A 401 7.78 -19.43 1.23
C TYR A 401 7.36 -17.97 1.20
N ALA A 402 6.09 -17.74 0.84
CA ALA A 402 5.49 -16.42 0.72
C ALA A 402 5.36 -15.69 2.07
N MET A 403 5.22 -16.42 3.18
CA MET A 403 5.05 -15.83 4.52
C MET A 403 6.35 -15.88 5.36
N ALA A 404 7.50 -15.74 4.68
CA ALA A 404 8.82 -15.67 5.29
C ALA A 404 9.16 -16.85 6.22
N GLY A 405 8.86 -18.09 5.81
CA GLY A 405 9.22 -19.28 6.56
C GLY A 405 10.75 -19.47 6.68
N PRO A 406 11.22 -20.51 7.38
CA PRO A 406 12.62 -20.61 7.84
C PRO A 406 13.69 -20.43 6.74
N ALA A 407 13.45 -20.98 5.55
CA ALA A 407 14.39 -20.89 4.43
C ALA A 407 14.47 -19.50 3.76
N PHE A 408 13.61 -18.55 4.17
CA PHE A 408 13.57 -17.18 3.66
C PHE A 408 14.22 -16.17 4.62
N GLU A 409 15.09 -16.68 5.49
CA GLU A 409 15.90 -15.92 6.46
C GLU A 409 15.09 -14.85 7.22
N PRO A 410 13.97 -15.21 7.88
CA PRO A 410 13.45 -14.34 8.92
C PRO A 410 14.47 -14.27 10.07
N ASP A 411 14.52 -13.14 10.78
CA ASP A 411 15.35 -13.00 11.98
C ASP A 411 14.87 -13.92 13.12
N CYS A 412 13.59 -14.31 13.06
CA CYS A 412 13.09 -15.51 13.71
C CYS A 412 11.81 -16.04 13.03
N CYS A 413 11.64 -17.35 13.08
CA CYS A 413 10.40 -18.05 12.77
C CYS A 413 9.85 -18.68 14.06
N ILE A 414 8.80 -18.09 14.61
CA ILE A 414 8.11 -18.59 15.80
C ILE A 414 6.75 -19.19 15.41
N ALA A 415 6.25 -20.10 16.23
CA ALA A 415 4.99 -20.78 15.97
C ALA A 415 4.08 -20.76 17.20
N LEU A 416 2.77 -20.73 16.98
CA LEU A 416 1.80 -21.03 18.03
C LEU A 416 1.61 -22.55 18.17
N PRO A 417 1.07 -23.06 19.30
CA PRO A 417 0.87 -24.50 19.48
C PRO A 417 -0.08 -25.13 18.44
N SER A 418 -0.92 -24.31 17.80
CA SER A 418 -1.82 -24.70 16.71
C SER A 418 -1.16 -24.80 15.34
N ALA A 419 0.13 -24.46 15.23
CA ALA A 419 0.83 -24.40 13.96
C ALA A 419 0.98 -25.78 13.28
N GLN A 420 0.81 -25.78 11.97
CA GLN A 420 0.90 -26.94 11.09
C GLN A 420 1.71 -26.53 9.87
N ILE A 421 2.96 -26.97 9.84
CA ILE A 421 3.91 -26.72 8.74
C ILE A 421 4.08 -28.02 7.97
N ALA A 422 3.76 -28.01 6.68
CA ALA A 422 3.85 -29.20 5.83
C ALA A 422 3.97 -28.82 4.34
N VAL A 423 4.33 -29.79 3.49
CA VAL A 423 4.35 -29.59 2.04
C VAL A 423 2.94 -29.31 1.49
N MET A 424 1.92 -29.96 2.06
CA MET A 424 0.53 -29.73 1.74
C MET A 424 -0.36 -30.17 2.92
N GLY A 425 -1.62 -29.71 2.94
CA GLY A 425 -2.57 -30.12 3.96
C GLY A 425 -2.87 -31.64 3.90
N PRO A 426 -3.24 -32.28 5.04
CA PRO A 426 -3.43 -33.74 5.10
C PRO A 426 -4.41 -34.28 4.05
N GLU A 427 -5.51 -33.57 3.80
CA GLU A 427 -6.52 -33.96 2.82
C GLU A 427 -5.97 -33.96 1.40
N ALA A 428 -5.25 -32.91 1.01
CA ALA A 428 -4.62 -32.81 -0.30
C ALA A 428 -3.49 -33.84 -0.47
N ALA A 429 -2.67 -34.06 0.57
CA ALA A 429 -1.59 -35.04 0.58
C ALA A 429 -2.09 -36.45 0.29
N VAL A 430 -3.11 -36.89 1.03
CA VAL A 430 -3.61 -38.25 0.93
C VAL A 430 -4.25 -38.50 -0.44
N ASN A 431 -5.06 -37.56 -0.92
CA ASN A 431 -5.68 -37.69 -2.23
C ASN A 431 -4.66 -37.68 -3.38
N ALA A 432 -3.56 -36.92 -3.26
CA ALA A 432 -2.52 -36.90 -4.28
C ALA A 432 -1.65 -38.16 -4.25
N VAL A 433 -1.15 -38.57 -3.08
CA VAL A 433 -0.20 -39.68 -2.94
C VAL A 433 -0.89 -41.03 -3.13
N TYR A 434 -2.11 -41.19 -2.61
CA TYR A 434 -2.84 -42.45 -2.65
C TYR A 434 -3.92 -42.50 -3.74
N ALA A 435 -3.92 -41.57 -4.70
CA ALA A 435 -4.95 -41.49 -5.76
C ALA A 435 -5.25 -42.85 -6.42
N ASN A 436 -4.21 -43.53 -6.90
CA ASN A 436 -4.34 -44.84 -7.55
C ASN A 436 -4.87 -45.89 -6.58
N LYS A 437 -4.35 -45.90 -5.34
CA LYS A 437 -4.76 -46.87 -4.33
C LYS A 437 -6.21 -46.68 -3.91
N ILE A 438 -6.67 -45.44 -3.77
CA ILE A 438 -8.06 -45.08 -3.48
C ILE A 438 -8.96 -45.52 -4.64
N ALA A 439 -8.54 -45.32 -5.90
CA ALA A 439 -9.31 -45.74 -7.07
C ALA A 439 -9.47 -47.27 -7.16
N GLU A 440 -8.46 -48.03 -6.74
CA GLU A 440 -8.47 -49.50 -6.67
C GLU A 440 -9.35 -50.07 -5.53
N LEU A 441 -9.59 -49.29 -4.47
CA LEU A 441 -10.38 -49.75 -3.32
C LEU A 441 -11.90 -49.77 -3.65
N PRO A 442 -12.65 -50.73 -3.09
CA PRO A 442 -14.11 -50.71 -3.10
C PRO A 442 -14.64 -49.38 -2.53
N GLU A 443 -15.71 -48.84 -3.12
CA GLU A 443 -16.23 -47.51 -2.77
C GLU A 443 -16.53 -47.36 -1.26
N GLU A 444 -16.94 -48.46 -0.64
CA GLU A 444 -17.32 -48.56 0.78
C GLU A 444 -16.10 -48.46 1.72
N GLU A 445 -14.91 -48.84 1.25
CA GLU A 445 -13.65 -48.83 2.03
C GLU A 445 -12.86 -47.52 1.87
N ARG A 446 -13.12 -46.76 0.80
CA ARG A 446 -12.40 -45.52 0.50
C ARG A 446 -12.46 -44.49 1.64
N PRO A 447 -13.63 -44.18 2.26
CA PRO A 447 -13.69 -43.17 3.31
C PRO A 447 -12.86 -43.55 4.55
N ALA A 448 -12.89 -44.82 4.94
CA ALA A 448 -12.12 -45.32 6.08
C ALA A 448 -10.61 -45.24 5.81
N PHE A 449 -10.18 -45.68 4.62
CA PHE A 449 -8.78 -45.60 4.21
C PHE A 449 -8.27 -44.16 4.14
N ILE A 450 -9.03 -43.26 3.52
CA ILE A 450 -8.68 -41.83 3.42
C ILE A 450 -8.54 -41.23 4.81
N LYS A 451 -9.52 -41.46 5.70
CA LYS A 451 -9.49 -40.93 7.07
C LYS A 451 -8.27 -41.46 7.84
N GLN A 452 -7.98 -42.75 7.77
CA GLN A 452 -6.81 -43.34 8.39
C GLN A 452 -5.51 -42.69 7.90
N LYS A 453 -5.34 -42.55 6.57
CA LYS A 453 -4.14 -41.93 6.00
C LYS A 453 -4.03 -40.44 6.33
N GLN A 454 -5.14 -39.73 6.46
CA GLN A 454 -5.14 -38.33 6.89
C GLN A 454 -4.71 -38.20 8.36
N GLU A 455 -5.15 -39.10 9.24
CA GLU A 455 -4.74 -39.13 10.64
C GLU A 455 -3.24 -39.49 10.78
N GLU A 456 -2.75 -40.48 10.03
CA GLU A 456 -1.31 -40.83 9.97
C GLU A 456 -0.47 -39.63 9.46
N TYR A 457 -0.90 -38.95 8.40
CA TYR A 457 -0.19 -37.78 7.88
C TYR A 457 -0.21 -36.64 8.89
N LYS A 458 -1.36 -36.36 9.50
CA LYS A 458 -1.50 -35.30 10.51
C LYS A 458 -0.62 -35.54 11.74
N ALA A 459 -0.47 -36.79 12.17
CA ALA A 459 0.42 -37.15 13.28
C ALA A 459 1.90 -36.88 12.99
N ASN A 460 2.31 -36.83 11.72
CA ASN A 460 3.67 -36.46 11.31
C ASN A 460 3.89 -34.95 11.23
N ILE A 461 2.82 -34.14 11.27
CA ILE A 461 2.90 -32.67 11.34
C ILE A 461 2.98 -32.29 12.82
N ASP A 462 4.17 -32.47 13.40
CA ASP A 462 4.44 -32.16 14.79
C ASP A 462 5.34 -30.93 14.93
N ILE A 463 4.78 -29.85 15.46
CA ILE A 463 5.50 -28.59 15.66
C ILE A 463 6.63 -28.72 16.70
N TYR A 464 6.48 -29.58 17.71
CA TYR A 464 7.52 -29.82 18.71
C TYR A 464 8.72 -30.52 18.11
N ARG A 465 8.49 -31.43 17.16
CA ARG A 465 9.57 -32.02 16.37
C ARG A 465 10.32 -30.96 15.58
N LEU A 466 9.61 -30.07 14.87
CA LEU A 466 10.25 -28.99 14.11
C LEU A 466 11.07 -28.06 15.00
N ALA A 467 10.56 -27.71 16.18
CA ALA A 467 11.31 -26.93 17.17
C ALA A 467 12.55 -27.68 17.69
N SER A 468 12.43 -28.98 17.99
CA SER A 468 13.55 -29.81 18.47
C SER A 468 14.66 -29.97 17.43
N GLU A 469 14.31 -29.91 16.15
CA GLU A 469 15.24 -29.92 15.01
C GLU A 469 15.75 -28.50 14.67
N MET A 470 15.38 -27.49 15.44
CA MET A 470 15.74 -26.06 15.25
C MET A 470 15.29 -25.50 13.88
N ILE A 471 14.22 -26.05 13.31
CA ILE A 471 13.62 -25.54 12.07
C ILE A 471 12.82 -24.26 12.34
N ILE A 472 12.22 -24.16 13.53
CA ILE A 472 11.63 -22.94 14.07
C ILE A 472 12.36 -22.56 15.37
N ASP A 473 12.38 -21.28 15.69
CA ASP A 473 13.12 -20.74 16.83
C ASP A 473 12.41 -20.93 18.17
N ASP A 474 11.07 -20.94 18.17
CA ASP A 474 10.28 -21.00 19.40
C ASP A 474 8.84 -21.45 19.18
N ILE A 475 8.24 -22.07 20.21
CA ILE A 475 6.80 -22.32 20.30
C ILE A 475 6.25 -21.41 21.41
N VAL A 476 5.50 -20.39 20.99
CA VAL A 476 5.07 -19.29 21.84
C VAL A 476 3.63 -19.50 22.31
N GLN A 477 3.36 -19.31 23.60
CA GLN A 477 1.98 -19.28 24.10
C GLN A 477 1.22 -18.14 23.43
N PRO A 478 0.00 -18.38 22.89
CA PRO A 478 -0.69 -17.37 22.08
C PRO A 478 -0.91 -16.04 22.81
N ASP A 479 -1.16 -16.08 24.12
CA ASP A 479 -1.43 -14.89 24.93
C ASP A 479 -0.16 -14.09 25.29
N ASP A 480 1.03 -14.70 25.19
CA ASP A 480 2.32 -14.05 25.40
C ASP A 480 2.90 -13.46 24.09
N LEU A 481 2.23 -13.69 22.95
CA LEU A 481 2.76 -13.39 21.62
C LEU A 481 3.17 -11.93 21.46
N ARG A 482 2.37 -10.97 21.95
CA ARG A 482 2.69 -9.54 21.85
C ARG A 482 4.02 -9.22 22.55
N ASP A 483 4.22 -9.72 23.76
CA ASP A 483 5.44 -9.44 24.54
C ASP A 483 6.67 -10.10 23.93
N VAL A 484 6.51 -11.26 23.30
CA VAL A 484 7.57 -11.88 22.50
C VAL A 484 7.92 -11.01 21.29
N LEU A 485 6.92 -10.54 20.55
CA LEU A 485 7.14 -9.66 19.39
C LEU A 485 7.84 -8.37 19.79
N ALA A 486 7.40 -7.72 20.85
CA ALA A 486 8.00 -6.48 21.36
C ALA A 486 9.49 -6.65 21.68
N ARG A 487 9.84 -7.70 22.46
CA ARG A 487 11.25 -7.99 22.82
C ARG A 487 12.12 -8.27 21.60
N ARG A 488 11.58 -8.99 20.61
CA ARG A 488 12.31 -9.34 19.39
C ARG A 488 12.51 -8.12 18.48
N LEU A 489 11.49 -7.28 18.32
CA LEU A 489 11.61 -6.02 17.58
C LEU A 489 12.69 -5.11 18.16
N GLU A 490 12.76 -5.02 19.49
CA GLU A 490 13.81 -4.28 20.19
C GLU A 490 15.19 -4.91 19.96
N ALA A 491 15.31 -6.23 20.08
CA ALA A 491 16.58 -6.94 19.89
C ALA A 491 17.13 -6.84 18.46
N TYR A 492 16.24 -6.82 17.45
CA TYR A 492 16.64 -6.74 16.04
C TYR A 492 16.74 -5.30 15.52
N ASP A 493 16.50 -4.28 16.35
CA ASP A 493 16.51 -2.88 15.95
C ASP A 493 17.87 -2.43 15.39
N THR A 494 18.98 -3.07 15.76
CA THR A 494 20.32 -2.74 15.24
C THR A 494 20.75 -3.55 14.01
N LYS A 495 19.86 -4.35 13.42
CA LYS A 495 20.16 -5.12 12.20
C LYS A 495 20.66 -4.19 11.08
N ASP A 496 21.74 -4.60 10.46
CA ASP A 496 22.32 -4.00 9.25
C ASP A 496 22.74 -5.13 8.31
N LEU A 497 22.17 -5.15 7.10
CA LEU A 497 22.33 -6.25 6.15
C LEU A 497 22.40 -5.69 4.73
N THR A 498 23.53 -5.90 4.06
CA THR A 498 23.63 -5.71 2.61
C THR A 498 23.25 -7.02 1.91
N PHE A 499 22.05 -7.08 1.31
CA PHE A 499 21.61 -8.28 0.59
C PHE A 499 22.41 -8.54 -0.70
N THR A 500 22.73 -7.48 -1.47
CA THR A 500 23.47 -7.60 -2.73
C THR A 500 24.08 -6.25 -3.16
N GLU A 501 25.16 -6.27 -3.97
CA GLU A 501 25.88 -5.08 -4.46
C GLU A 501 25.52 -4.67 -5.91
N ARG A 502 24.48 -5.27 -6.50
CA ARG A 502 24.07 -5.02 -7.90
C ARG A 502 23.26 -3.74 -8.07
N LYS A 503 23.16 -3.23 -9.32
CA LYS A 503 22.37 -2.03 -9.65
C LYS A 503 20.89 -2.14 -9.27
N HIS A 504 20.26 -3.26 -9.60
CA HIS A 504 18.88 -3.62 -9.24
C HIS A 504 18.63 -5.09 -9.59
N GLY A 505 17.61 -5.70 -8.97
CA GLY A 505 17.12 -7.02 -9.38
C GLY A 505 16.53 -7.01 -10.79
N VAL A 506 16.33 -8.22 -11.34
CA VAL A 506 15.52 -8.46 -12.54
C VAL A 506 14.29 -9.24 -12.09
N TYR A 507 13.30 -8.52 -11.58
CA TYR A 507 12.11 -9.14 -11.00
C TYR A 507 11.18 -9.69 -12.09
N PRO A 508 10.41 -10.75 -11.80
CA PRO A 508 9.30 -11.17 -12.65
C PRO A 508 8.31 -10.03 -12.84
N VAL A 509 7.72 -9.90 -14.04
CA VAL A 509 6.70 -8.87 -14.38
C VAL A 509 5.38 -9.49 -14.74
#